data_AF-A0A6I1K9J4-F1
#
_entry.id   AF-A0A6I1K9J4-F1
#
_cell.length_a   1.000
_cell.length_b   1.000
_cell.length_c   1.000
_cell.angle_alpha   90.00
_cell.angle_beta   90.00
_cell.angle_gamma   90.00
#
_symmetry.space_group_name_H-M   'P 1'
#
loop_
_entity.id
_entity.type
_entity.pdbx_description
1 polymer ?
#
loop_
_entity_poly.entity_id
_entity_poly.type
_entity_poly.pdbx_seq_one_letter_code
_entity_poly.pdbx_strand_id
1 'polypeptide(L)'
;MKTNLLTRILRSGFALGAAGLLTASAWAQQASLVLEGGDMVICHKNNTEWSLTKAADQTSFPSGSGSVTWTVTVTKGATSPNSLTFGGYLRIYNGGSANATVGNIVVNLQRKSGKNWKTVSSDIANATLGDAATTAKVVAGASSEGLNTFTENAASGALEFSDANNNTLFSLSPQQVIAPGAHVDLVYLANFNNSLLGIRQGESTRLEVIVSFGNAGARGGSGATAKNMDINGNGVIDRDEANVRSVPSRITKAIPALEECNKTVTLTDPSLEVTGTASASNVASTIGDGLVVSASSIYTVSADLAGGASGGKVCNTAFLDGANSQMGIIIGYTTVTNEDLTVTQVPVYRYFPCCVGAHLKAESCVDVGAVVTDTDIKPGDFTGFTQGGWGATPNGNNPGTVLHNNFATVFPSGVEIGVGGAGFSIKFTSAAAVTAFLPQGGTPAALTADLVNPTSSSAGVFGGQVLALRLNAAFSQAGVTQGAGGALGGLKLTGTGTSLDGLTVNQLLAVAESALGGGALPADYTIANLNDLVTRLNEAFDNGTVVTLWATLHLTR
;
A
#
# COMPACT_ATOMS: atom_id res chain seq x y z
N MET A 1 -79.84 -26.35 11.38
CA MET A 1 -80.99 -26.98 12.07
C MET A 1 -80.93 -26.51 13.53
N LYS A 2 -81.98 -25.80 14.02
CA LYS A 2 -82.10 -25.11 15.33
C LYS A 2 -81.08 -23.94 15.55
N THR A 3 -81.45 -22.66 15.77
CA THR A 3 -82.28 -21.98 16.83
C THR A 3 -81.71 -22.15 18.25
N ASN A 4 -81.74 -21.23 19.24
CA ASN A 4 -82.43 -19.93 19.52
C ASN A 4 -81.64 -19.18 20.66
N LEU A 5 -81.81 -17.91 21.09
CA LEU A 5 -82.44 -16.66 20.58
C LEU A 5 -82.18 -15.45 21.55
N LEU A 6 -82.09 -14.21 21.04
CA LEU A 6 -82.29 -12.86 21.66
C LEU A 6 -81.83 -12.49 23.11
N THR A 7 -80.97 -11.45 23.17
CA THR A 7 -81.22 -10.07 23.68
C THR A 7 -82.43 -9.73 24.58
N ARG A 8 -82.19 -8.98 25.69
CA ARG A 8 -82.97 -7.87 26.35
C ARG A 8 -82.45 -7.68 27.81
N ILE A 9 -82.56 -6.56 28.56
CA ILE A 9 -82.77 -5.10 28.36
C ILE A 9 -82.27 -4.37 29.65
N LEU A 10 -82.04 -3.05 29.61
CA LEU A 10 -81.62 -2.19 30.74
C LEU A 10 -82.60 -2.18 31.95
N ARG A 11 -82.09 -1.98 33.19
CA ARG A 11 -82.25 -0.72 33.97
C ARG A 11 -81.67 -0.75 35.42
N SER A 12 -80.72 0.16 35.67
CA SER A 12 -80.52 1.03 36.86
C SER A 12 -81.01 0.62 38.27
N GLY A 13 -80.11 0.65 39.25
CA GLY A 13 -80.43 0.78 40.69
C GLY A 13 -79.18 0.80 41.60
N PHE A 14 -78.93 1.92 42.29
CA PHE A 14 -77.81 2.08 43.23
C PHE A 14 -77.99 1.23 44.51
N ALA A 15 -76.92 0.58 44.98
CA ALA A 15 -76.70 0.28 46.39
C ALA A 15 -75.19 0.20 46.69
N LEU A 16 -74.70 1.09 47.55
CA LEU A 16 -73.31 1.14 48.00
C LEU A 16 -73.13 0.15 49.17
N GLY A 17 -72.13 -0.74 49.15
CA GLY A 17 -71.99 -1.75 50.20
C GLY A 17 -70.66 -2.51 50.20
N ALA A 18 -69.66 -1.93 50.87
CA ALA A 18 -68.44 -2.58 51.37
C ALA A 18 -67.74 -3.61 50.45
N ALA A 19 -66.85 -3.13 49.57
CA ALA A 19 -65.83 -3.99 48.97
C ALA A 19 -64.83 -4.45 50.04
N GLY A 20 -64.94 -5.70 50.49
CA GLY A 20 -63.88 -6.34 51.26
C GLY A 20 -62.65 -6.50 50.39
N LEU A 21 -61.56 -5.79 50.71
CA LEU A 21 -60.27 -6.06 50.09
C LEU A 21 -59.81 -7.46 50.49
N LEU A 22 -60.00 -8.42 49.59
CA LEU A 22 -59.17 -9.62 49.56
C LEU A 22 -57.76 -9.16 49.18
N THR A 23 -56.91 -8.98 50.18
CA THR A 23 -55.48 -8.77 49.99
C THR A 23 -54.89 -10.03 49.36
N ALA A 24 -54.74 -10.01 48.03
CA ALA A 24 -53.87 -10.95 47.35
C ALA A 24 -52.51 -10.92 48.05
N SER A 25 -52.04 -12.09 48.51
CA SER A 25 -50.75 -12.20 49.17
C SER A 25 -49.67 -11.60 48.27
N ALA A 26 -48.99 -10.57 48.76
CA ALA A 26 -47.87 -9.97 48.06
C ALA A 26 -46.73 -10.98 48.03
N TRP A 27 -46.67 -11.79 46.97
CA TRP A 27 -45.52 -12.64 46.66
C TRP A 27 -44.29 -11.73 46.62
N ALA A 28 -43.28 -12.06 47.43
CA ALA A 28 -42.07 -11.25 47.52
C ALA A 28 -41.47 -11.07 46.12
N GLN A 29 -41.34 -9.82 45.67
CA GLN A 29 -40.78 -9.52 44.36
C GLN A 29 -39.32 -10.00 44.33
N GLN A 30 -38.98 -10.82 43.34
CA GLN A 30 -37.64 -11.39 43.20
C GLN A 30 -37.19 -11.41 41.74
N ALA A 31 -35.96 -11.00 41.50
CA ALA A 31 -35.32 -11.13 40.20
C ALA A 31 -35.00 -12.60 39.91
N SER A 32 -35.07 -13.01 38.65
CA SER A 32 -34.57 -14.33 38.25
C SER A 32 -34.10 -14.30 36.81
N LEU A 33 -32.80 -14.09 36.63
CA LEU A 33 -32.17 -14.23 35.33
C LEU A 33 -32.17 -15.71 34.88
N VAL A 34 -32.28 -15.87 33.57
CA VAL A 34 -32.01 -17.10 32.81
C VAL A 34 -31.08 -16.71 31.66
N LEU A 35 -30.13 -17.57 31.35
CA LEU A 35 -29.26 -17.43 30.18
C LEU A 35 -29.81 -18.32 29.08
N GLU A 36 -30.29 -17.71 28.01
CA GLU A 36 -30.92 -18.35 26.85
C GLU A 36 -30.02 -18.17 25.63
N GLY A 37 -30.12 -19.08 24.65
CA GLY A 37 -29.44 -18.96 23.35
C GLY A 37 -27.92 -18.78 23.42
N GLY A 38 -27.15 -19.87 23.23
CA GLY A 38 -25.69 -19.80 23.25
C GLY A 38 -25.06 -20.51 22.06
N ASP A 39 -24.56 -19.72 21.10
CA ASP A 39 -23.49 -20.15 20.20
C ASP A 39 -22.17 -19.48 20.62
N MET A 40 -21.06 -20.10 20.23
CA MET A 40 -19.71 -19.67 20.56
C MET A 40 -18.76 -20.11 19.44
N VAL A 41 -18.04 -19.18 18.84
CA VAL A 41 -16.98 -19.42 17.86
C VAL A 41 -15.62 -19.15 18.49
N ILE A 42 -14.57 -19.71 17.89
CA ILE A 42 -13.19 -19.58 18.39
C ILE A 42 -12.32 -19.14 17.22
N CYS A 43 -11.58 -18.06 17.39
CA CYS A 43 -10.47 -17.66 16.53
C CYS A 43 -9.19 -18.02 17.26
N HIS A 44 -8.44 -18.97 16.72
CA HIS A 44 -7.12 -19.34 17.21
C HIS A 44 -6.10 -18.77 16.23
N LYS A 45 -5.43 -17.68 16.58
CA LYS A 45 -4.58 -16.93 15.64
C LYS A 45 -3.26 -16.48 16.24
N ASN A 46 -2.32 -16.12 15.37
CA ASN A 46 -1.33 -15.08 15.66
C ASN A 46 -1.33 -14.09 14.50
N ASN A 47 -0.63 -12.96 14.65
CA ASN A 47 -0.54 -11.95 13.60
C ASN A 47 0.90 -11.52 13.35
N THR A 48 1.33 -11.53 12.10
CA THR A 48 2.64 -10.98 11.69
C THR A 48 2.48 -9.51 11.29
N GLU A 49 3.26 -8.63 11.90
CA GLU A 49 3.35 -7.23 11.52
C GLU A 49 4.16 -7.06 10.23
N TRP A 50 3.86 -6.01 9.47
CA TRP A 50 4.59 -5.62 8.27
C TRP A 50 4.72 -4.11 8.18
N SER A 51 5.76 -3.64 7.49
CA SER A 51 5.84 -2.27 7.01
C SER A 51 6.19 -2.24 5.52
N LEU A 52 5.71 -1.21 4.83
CA LEU A 52 5.97 -0.95 3.42
C LEU A 52 6.54 0.47 3.29
N THR A 53 7.66 0.62 2.57
CA THR A 53 8.20 1.93 2.20
C THR A 53 8.55 1.94 0.72
N LYS A 54 8.48 3.11 0.09
CA LYS A 54 8.83 3.30 -1.33
C LYS A 54 9.60 4.60 -1.49
N ALA A 55 10.68 4.58 -2.26
CA ALA A 55 11.52 5.74 -2.52
C ALA A 55 12.07 5.70 -3.95
N ALA A 56 11.94 6.81 -4.68
CA ALA A 56 12.67 7.04 -5.92
C ALA A 56 14.16 7.34 -5.63
N ASP A 57 15.04 6.90 -6.52
CA ASP A 57 16.46 7.29 -6.55
C ASP A 57 16.68 8.75 -6.95
N GLN A 58 15.74 9.34 -7.70
CA GLN A 58 15.69 10.74 -8.09
C GLN A 58 14.36 11.37 -7.67
N THR A 59 14.38 12.60 -7.16
CA THR A 59 13.15 13.33 -6.80
C THR A 59 12.68 14.28 -7.90
N SER A 60 13.55 14.66 -8.84
CA SER A 60 13.15 15.48 -9.99
C SER A 60 14.10 15.39 -11.19
N PHE A 61 13.58 15.72 -12.37
CA PHE A 61 14.33 15.91 -13.62
C PHE A 61 14.05 17.32 -14.19
N PRO A 62 14.81 18.36 -13.78
CA PRO A 62 14.57 19.74 -14.19
C PRO A 62 14.69 19.99 -15.70
N SER A 63 15.55 19.24 -16.38
CA SER A 63 15.78 19.27 -17.84
C SER A 63 14.72 18.51 -18.66
N GLY A 64 13.66 18.03 -18.03
CA GLY A 64 12.46 17.53 -18.71
C GLY A 64 12.49 16.08 -19.19
N SER A 65 13.55 15.31 -18.91
CA SER A 65 13.55 13.85 -19.03
C SER A 65 14.62 13.20 -18.15
N GLY A 66 14.46 11.90 -17.89
CA GLY A 66 15.41 11.09 -17.12
C GLY A 66 14.85 9.70 -16.78
N SER A 67 15.73 8.78 -16.38
CA SER A 67 15.35 7.43 -15.94
C SER A 67 15.33 7.38 -14.41
N VAL A 68 14.27 6.79 -13.83
CA VAL A 68 14.08 6.66 -12.37
C VAL A 68 13.96 5.19 -12.00
N THR A 69 14.48 4.83 -10.81
CA THR A 69 14.19 3.57 -10.12
C THR A 69 13.53 3.85 -8.77
N TRP A 70 12.28 3.39 -8.61
CA TRP A 70 11.63 3.28 -7.31
C TRP A 70 12.03 1.97 -6.63
N THR A 71 12.65 2.09 -5.46
CA THR A 71 12.89 0.99 -4.53
C THR A 71 11.67 0.80 -3.63
N VAL A 72 11.09 -0.39 -3.64
CA VAL A 72 10.00 -0.82 -2.74
C VAL A 72 10.58 -1.77 -1.71
N THR A 73 10.54 -1.38 -0.44
CA THR A 73 11.03 -2.20 0.67
C THR A 73 9.86 -2.73 1.47
N VAL A 74 9.74 -4.05 1.54
CA VAL A 74 8.79 -4.77 2.39
C VAL A 74 9.56 -5.31 3.59
N THR A 75 9.19 -4.91 4.80
CA THR A 75 9.82 -5.40 6.03
C THR A 75 8.84 -6.24 6.82
N LYS A 76 9.23 -7.49 7.10
CA LYS A 76 8.52 -8.37 8.02
C LYS A 76 8.86 -7.99 9.46
N GLY A 77 7.83 -7.67 10.25
CA GLY A 77 7.92 -7.36 11.66
C GLY A 77 7.85 -8.62 12.54
N ALA A 78 7.51 -8.42 13.82
CA ALA A 78 7.32 -9.53 14.74
C ALA A 78 5.99 -10.26 14.46
N THR A 79 5.94 -11.54 14.81
CA THR A 79 4.68 -12.28 14.94
C THR A 79 4.23 -12.24 16.40
N SER A 80 2.96 -11.88 16.63
CA SER A 80 2.35 -11.82 17.96
C SER A 80 2.38 -13.19 18.66
N PRO A 81 2.20 -13.23 19.99
CA PRO A 81 1.77 -14.45 20.67
C PRO A 81 0.51 -15.04 20.02
N ASN A 82 0.32 -16.35 20.19
CA ASN A 82 -0.92 -17.02 19.79
C ASN A 82 -2.04 -16.58 20.75
N SER A 83 -3.18 -16.16 20.22
CA SER A 83 -4.39 -15.82 20.99
C SER A 83 -5.54 -16.78 20.70
N LEU A 84 -6.44 -16.91 21.66
CA LEU A 84 -7.74 -17.54 21.52
C LEU A 84 -8.82 -16.48 21.80
N THR A 85 -9.44 -15.97 20.75
CA THR A 85 -10.62 -15.10 20.88
C THR A 85 -11.87 -15.96 20.82
N PHE A 86 -12.64 -15.98 21.90
CA PHE A 86 -13.95 -16.64 21.97
C PHE A 86 -15.03 -15.59 21.72
N GLY A 87 -15.67 -15.66 20.56
CA GLY A 87 -16.87 -14.88 20.28
C GLY A 87 -18.10 -15.67 20.66
N GLY A 88 -19.04 -15.13 21.41
CA GLY A 88 -20.28 -15.85 21.72
C GLY A 88 -21.50 -14.97 21.90
N TYR A 89 -22.68 -15.58 21.74
CA TYR A 89 -23.98 -14.94 21.97
C TYR A 89 -24.55 -15.36 23.32
N LEU A 90 -25.27 -14.44 23.96
CA LEU A 90 -25.89 -14.62 25.27
C LEU A 90 -27.15 -13.75 25.40
N ARG A 91 -28.33 -14.36 25.45
CA ARG A 91 -29.54 -13.68 25.93
C ARG A 91 -29.62 -13.76 27.45
N ILE A 92 -29.69 -12.61 28.09
CA ILE A 92 -29.92 -12.48 29.54
C ILE A 92 -31.38 -12.06 29.75
N TYR A 93 -32.27 -13.01 30.07
CA TYR A 93 -33.70 -12.77 30.27
C TYR A 93 -34.06 -12.75 31.75
N ASN A 94 -34.83 -11.75 32.21
CA ASN A 94 -35.36 -11.69 33.57
C ASN A 94 -36.80 -12.21 33.63
N GLY A 95 -36.97 -13.50 33.89
CA GLY A 95 -38.27 -14.13 34.17
C GLY A 95 -38.79 -13.89 35.60
N GLY A 96 -38.14 -13.03 36.39
CA GLY A 96 -38.54 -12.67 37.74
C GLY A 96 -39.63 -11.58 37.81
N SER A 97 -40.00 -11.23 39.04
CA SER A 97 -40.97 -10.18 39.38
C SER A 97 -40.35 -8.91 39.96
N ALA A 98 -39.01 -8.85 40.09
CA ALA A 98 -38.25 -7.64 40.43
C ALA A 98 -37.15 -7.36 39.40
N ASN A 99 -36.66 -6.11 39.39
CA ASN A 99 -35.51 -5.68 38.60
C ASN A 99 -34.24 -6.46 38.99
N ALA A 100 -33.58 -7.10 38.02
CA ALA A 100 -32.29 -7.72 38.21
C ALA A 100 -31.18 -6.68 37.99
N THR A 101 -30.37 -6.42 39.01
CA THR A 101 -29.14 -5.62 38.89
C THR A 101 -27.99 -6.55 38.51
N VAL A 102 -27.35 -6.36 37.35
CA VAL A 102 -26.22 -7.19 36.91
C VAL A 102 -24.94 -6.65 37.54
N GLY A 103 -24.33 -7.42 38.45
CA GLY A 103 -23.11 -7.02 39.15
C GLY A 103 -21.84 -7.39 38.38
N ASN A 104 -21.76 -8.61 37.84
CA ASN A 104 -20.63 -9.06 37.04
C ASN A 104 -21.01 -10.10 35.99
N ILE A 105 -20.13 -10.20 34.99
CA ILE A 105 -20.08 -11.29 34.02
C ILE A 105 -18.64 -11.84 34.03
N VAL A 106 -18.51 -13.14 34.26
CA VAL A 106 -17.23 -13.87 34.20
C VAL A 106 -17.27 -14.78 32.97
N VAL A 107 -16.25 -14.70 32.11
CA VAL A 107 -16.05 -15.64 31.00
C VAL A 107 -14.89 -16.57 31.35
N ASN A 108 -15.22 -17.73 31.91
CA ASN A 108 -14.23 -18.69 32.43
C ASN A 108 -13.83 -19.73 31.37
N LEU A 109 -12.55 -19.75 30.99
CA LEU A 109 -11.97 -20.75 30.09
C LEU A 109 -11.46 -21.96 30.86
N GLN A 110 -11.98 -23.13 30.51
CA GLN A 110 -11.68 -24.40 31.16
C GLN A 110 -11.14 -25.47 30.20
N ARG A 111 -10.20 -26.27 30.69
CA ARG A 111 -9.69 -27.50 30.05
C ARG A 111 -10.15 -28.73 30.81
N LYS A 112 -10.09 -29.91 30.17
CA LYS A 112 -10.31 -31.18 30.88
C LYS A 112 -9.10 -31.54 31.74
N SER A 113 -9.35 -31.84 33.01
CA SER A 113 -8.42 -32.51 33.91
C SER A 113 -9.06 -33.82 34.38
N GLY A 114 -8.65 -34.92 33.74
CA GLY A 114 -9.33 -36.22 33.85
C GLY A 114 -10.78 -36.15 33.35
N LYS A 115 -11.74 -36.48 34.21
CA LYS A 115 -13.18 -36.38 33.92
C LYS A 115 -13.78 -35.00 34.21
N ASN A 116 -13.03 -34.14 34.92
CA ASN A 116 -13.51 -32.84 35.39
C ASN A 116 -13.04 -31.73 34.45
N TRP A 117 -13.76 -30.61 34.48
CA TRP A 117 -13.33 -29.37 33.84
C TRP A 117 -12.66 -28.47 34.87
N LYS A 118 -11.58 -27.81 34.46
CA LYS A 118 -10.76 -26.96 35.32
C LYS A 118 -10.41 -25.64 34.63
N THR A 119 -10.68 -24.55 35.34
CA THR A 119 -10.31 -23.18 35.02
C THR A 119 -8.83 -23.09 34.72
N VAL A 120 -8.48 -22.47 33.60
CA VAL A 120 -7.10 -22.12 33.24
C VAL A 120 -6.91 -20.63 33.04
N SER A 121 -7.98 -19.91 32.70
CA SER A 121 -8.02 -18.45 32.70
C SER A 121 -9.47 -17.97 32.79
N SER A 122 -9.67 -16.72 33.10
CA SER A 122 -11.00 -16.08 33.11
C SER A 122 -10.81 -14.62 32.72
N ASP A 123 -11.66 -14.11 31.84
CA ASP A 123 -11.78 -12.67 31.60
C ASP A 123 -13.02 -12.18 32.35
N ILE A 124 -12.95 -11.01 32.96
CA ILE A 124 -13.91 -10.58 33.97
C ILE A 124 -14.35 -9.13 33.74
N ALA A 125 -15.66 -8.92 33.73
CA ALA A 125 -16.23 -7.58 33.74
C ALA A 125 -17.20 -7.39 34.93
N ASN A 126 -17.10 -6.25 35.62
CA ASN A 126 -18.01 -5.90 36.72
C ASN A 126 -18.62 -4.50 36.57
N ALA A 127 -19.63 -4.22 37.39
CA ALA A 127 -20.43 -3.00 37.30
C ALA A 127 -19.77 -1.73 37.84
N THR A 128 -18.58 -1.84 38.44
CA THR A 128 -17.78 -0.70 38.92
C THR A 128 -16.70 -0.35 37.91
N LEU A 129 -15.85 -1.32 37.56
CA LEU A 129 -14.64 -1.16 36.76
C LEU A 129 -14.82 -1.54 35.28
N GLY A 130 -15.96 -2.09 34.89
CA GLY A 130 -16.14 -2.64 33.53
C GLY A 130 -15.17 -3.80 33.29
N ASP A 131 -14.55 -3.81 32.11
CA ASP A 131 -13.50 -4.76 31.68
C ASP A 131 -12.15 -4.58 32.43
N ALA A 132 -11.96 -3.49 33.20
CA ALA A 132 -10.77 -3.33 34.04
C ALA A 132 -10.84 -4.13 35.36
N ALA A 133 -11.79 -5.06 35.47
CA ALA A 133 -12.13 -5.77 36.70
C ALA A 133 -11.36 -7.10 36.84
N THR A 134 -10.19 -7.09 37.49
CA THR A 134 -9.37 -8.32 37.62
C THR A 134 -9.95 -9.41 38.55
N THR A 135 -11.07 -9.17 39.23
CA THR A 135 -11.74 -10.14 40.11
C THR A 135 -13.26 -9.99 40.12
N ALA A 136 -13.96 -11.11 40.32
CA ALA A 136 -15.41 -11.12 40.53
C ALA A 136 -15.83 -12.24 41.49
N LYS A 137 -16.82 -11.95 42.35
CA LYS A 137 -17.48 -12.96 43.20
C LYS A 137 -18.69 -13.53 42.47
N VAL A 138 -18.91 -14.84 42.63
CA VAL A 138 -20.08 -15.55 42.11
C VAL A 138 -20.65 -16.47 43.18
N VAL A 139 -21.92 -16.86 43.03
CA VAL A 139 -22.48 -17.91 43.89
C VAL A 139 -21.84 -19.26 43.52
N ALA A 140 -21.19 -19.91 44.49
CA ALA A 140 -20.43 -21.15 44.31
C ALA A 140 -21.17 -22.23 43.50
N GLY A 141 -22.47 -22.42 43.74
CA GLY A 141 -23.29 -23.41 43.02
C GLY A 141 -23.56 -23.10 41.54
N ALA A 142 -23.21 -21.91 41.06
CA ALA A 142 -23.22 -21.57 39.63
C ALA A 142 -21.92 -21.99 38.94
N SER A 143 -20.77 -21.94 39.64
CA SER A 143 -19.51 -22.46 39.11
C SER A 143 -19.56 -23.99 39.00
N SER A 144 -19.15 -24.51 37.86
CA SER A 144 -18.98 -25.96 37.65
C SER A 144 -17.91 -26.61 38.54
N GLU A 145 -17.08 -25.80 39.20
CA GLU A 145 -16.03 -26.22 40.11
C GLU A 145 -16.31 -25.89 41.58
N GLY A 146 -17.46 -25.27 41.88
CA GLY A 146 -17.78 -24.78 43.22
C GLY A 146 -17.03 -23.50 43.62
N LEU A 147 -16.37 -22.82 42.68
CA LEU A 147 -15.64 -21.57 42.94
C LEU A 147 -16.62 -20.43 43.21
N ASN A 148 -16.35 -19.64 44.25
CA ASN A 148 -17.11 -18.45 44.63
C ASN A 148 -16.42 -17.13 44.24
N THR A 149 -15.20 -17.20 43.72
CA THR A 149 -14.41 -16.06 43.25
C THR A 149 -13.63 -16.48 42.01
N PHE A 150 -13.57 -15.60 41.03
CA PHE A 150 -12.68 -15.70 39.87
C PHE A 150 -11.70 -14.54 39.88
N THR A 151 -10.52 -14.79 39.32
CA THR A 151 -9.41 -13.84 39.27
C THR A 151 -8.70 -14.03 37.93
N GLU A 152 -8.42 -12.92 37.27
CA GLU A 152 -7.66 -12.91 36.03
C GLU A 152 -6.21 -13.33 36.26
N ASN A 153 -5.56 -13.84 35.23
CA ASN A 153 -4.14 -14.20 35.28
C ASN A 153 -3.39 -13.66 34.06
N ALA A 154 -2.09 -13.95 33.97
CA ALA A 154 -1.24 -13.43 32.89
C ALA A 154 -1.70 -13.85 31.47
N ALA A 155 -2.61 -14.82 31.35
CA ALA A 155 -3.20 -15.25 30.09
C ALA A 155 -4.64 -14.76 29.85
N SER A 156 -5.24 -14.03 30.79
CA SER A 156 -6.48 -13.28 30.57
C SER A 156 -6.22 -12.09 29.63
N GLY A 157 -7.29 -11.54 29.06
CA GLY A 157 -7.25 -10.35 28.22
C GLY A 157 -8.60 -9.63 28.18
N ALA A 158 -8.79 -8.79 27.17
CA ALA A 158 -9.99 -7.94 27.09
C ALA A 158 -11.28 -8.74 26.82
N LEU A 159 -12.33 -8.41 27.56
CA LEU A 159 -13.69 -8.92 27.42
C LEU A 159 -14.64 -7.79 26.98
N GLU A 160 -14.91 -7.75 25.68
CA GLU A 160 -15.80 -6.78 25.07
C GLU A 160 -17.24 -7.31 24.99
N PHE A 161 -18.24 -6.43 25.13
CA PHE A 161 -19.65 -6.75 24.91
C PHE A 161 -20.29 -5.76 23.92
N SER A 162 -21.16 -6.27 23.05
CA SER A 162 -21.97 -5.49 22.12
C SER A 162 -23.42 -5.97 22.15
N ASP A 163 -24.38 -5.06 21.99
CA ASP A 163 -25.78 -5.44 21.81
C ASP A 163 -25.97 -6.18 20.48
N ALA A 164 -26.67 -7.32 20.51
CA ALA A 164 -26.80 -8.24 19.39
C ALA A 164 -27.70 -7.73 18.25
N ASN A 165 -28.52 -6.71 18.49
CA ASN A 165 -29.49 -6.17 17.54
C ASN A 165 -28.96 -4.94 16.80
N ASN A 166 -28.20 -4.07 17.46
CA ASN A 166 -27.75 -2.78 16.89
C ASN A 166 -26.21 -2.59 16.84
N ASN A 167 -25.44 -3.52 17.42
CA ASN A 167 -23.97 -3.47 17.49
C ASN A 167 -23.39 -2.27 18.27
N THR A 168 -24.17 -1.63 19.14
CA THR A 168 -23.64 -0.64 20.09
C THR A 168 -22.86 -1.34 21.21
N LEU A 169 -21.77 -0.72 21.67
CA LEU A 169 -21.00 -1.19 22.82
C LEU A 169 -21.90 -1.29 24.06
N PHE A 170 -21.84 -2.43 24.75
CA PHE A 170 -22.50 -2.64 26.04
C PHE A 170 -21.47 -2.57 27.15
N SER A 171 -21.71 -1.72 28.16
CA SER A 171 -20.86 -1.62 29.35
C SER A 171 -21.64 -2.07 30.57
N LEU A 172 -21.00 -2.86 31.44
CA LEU A 172 -21.53 -3.17 32.77
C LEU A 172 -21.40 -2.01 33.75
N SER A 173 -20.50 -1.04 33.49
CA SER A 173 -20.32 0.16 34.29
C SER A 173 -20.89 1.38 33.55
N PRO A 174 -21.88 2.11 34.10
CA PRO A 174 -22.53 1.88 35.40
C PRO A 174 -23.46 0.66 35.41
N GLN A 175 -23.75 0.13 36.61
CA GLN A 175 -24.51 -1.11 36.84
C GLN A 175 -25.79 -1.20 36.01
N GLN A 176 -25.91 -2.31 35.26
CA GLN A 176 -27.01 -2.54 34.33
C GLN A 176 -28.22 -3.17 35.04
N VAL A 177 -29.44 -2.78 34.63
CA VAL A 177 -30.69 -3.21 35.27
C VAL A 177 -31.66 -3.80 34.25
N ILE A 178 -32.02 -5.07 34.44
CA ILE A 178 -32.97 -5.80 33.56
C ILE A 178 -34.32 -5.88 34.27
N ALA A 179 -35.32 -5.19 33.74
CA ALA A 179 -36.68 -5.18 34.28
C ALA A 179 -37.38 -6.56 34.17
N PRO A 180 -38.42 -6.85 34.99
CA PRO A 180 -39.27 -8.03 34.82
C PRO A 180 -39.79 -8.20 33.38
N GLY A 181 -39.61 -9.38 32.79
CA GLY A 181 -40.00 -9.68 31.41
C GLY A 181 -39.11 -9.07 30.33
N ALA A 182 -38.10 -8.26 30.68
CA ALA A 182 -37.12 -7.75 29.74
C ALA A 182 -35.96 -8.74 29.54
N HIS A 183 -35.25 -8.57 28.42
CA HIS A 183 -33.98 -9.24 28.15
C HIS A 183 -32.96 -8.24 27.61
N VAL A 184 -31.68 -8.61 27.70
CA VAL A 184 -30.59 -8.00 26.94
C VAL A 184 -29.97 -9.10 26.09
N ASP A 185 -29.77 -8.82 24.81
CA ASP A 185 -29.10 -9.70 23.87
C ASP A 185 -27.66 -9.24 23.69
N LEU A 186 -26.69 -10.00 24.21
CA LEU A 186 -25.28 -9.66 24.15
C LEU A 186 -24.53 -10.57 23.19
N VAL A 187 -23.57 -9.98 22.50
CA VAL A 187 -22.47 -10.69 21.87
C VAL A 187 -21.17 -10.25 22.53
N TYR A 188 -20.40 -11.21 23.03
CA TYR A 188 -19.14 -10.98 23.73
C TYR A 188 -17.93 -11.49 22.92
N LEU A 189 -16.78 -10.84 23.10
CA LEU A 189 -15.47 -11.30 22.64
C LEU A 189 -14.54 -11.40 23.87
N ALA A 190 -14.16 -12.61 24.27
CA ALA A 190 -13.17 -12.86 25.32
C ALA A 190 -11.83 -13.28 24.70
N ASN A 191 -10.69 -12.85 25.24
CA ASN A 191 -9.39 -12.91 24.57
C ASN A 191 -8.29 -13.50 25.46
N PHE A 192 -7.92 -14.76 25.24
CA PHE A 192 -6.91 -15.43 26.04
C PHE A 192 -5.56 -15.58 25.32
N ASN A 193 -4.45 -15.40 26.04
CA ASN A 193 -3.10 -15.64 25.53
C ASN A 193 -2.77 -17.14 25.49
N ASN A 194 -2.92 -17.77 24.32
CA ASN A 194 -2.68 -19.19 24.14
C ASN A 194 -1.20 -19.57 24.06
N SER A 195 -0.28 -18.63 23.82
CA SER A 195 1.16 -18.88 24.00
C SER A 195 1.51 -19.18 25.46
N LEU A 196 0.75 -18.64 26.43
CA LEU A 196 0.90 -18.96 27.85
C LEU A 196 0.10 -20.21 28.25
N LEU A 197 -1.12 -20.39 27.72
CA LEU A 197 -1.98 -21.53 28.09
C LEU A 197 -1.57 -22.85 27.43
N GLY A 198 -0.97 -22.81 26.24
CA GLY A 198 -0.54 -24.01 25.51
C GLY A 198 -1.67 -24.99 25.20
N ILE A 199 -2.87 -24.48 24.86
CA ILE A 199 -4.01 -25.29 24.43
C ILE A 199 -3.82 -25.64 22.96
N ARG A 200 -3.89 -26.93 22.63
CA ARG A 200 -3.53 -27.43 21.28
C ARG A 200 -4.74 -27.44 20.35
N GLN A 201 -4.50 -27.35 19.05
CA GLN A 201 -5.52 -27.63 18.02
C GLN A 201 -6.19 -28.99 18.30
N GLY A 202 -7.51 -29.05 18.13
CA GLY A 202 -8.33 -30.24 18.40
C GLY A 202 -8.58 -30.53 19.87
N GLU A 203 -7.91 -29.84 20.80
CA GLU A 203 -8.17 -29.99 22.23
C GLU A 203 -9.57 -29.43 22.59
N SER A 204 -10.30 -30.16 23.42
CA SER A 204 -11.65 -29.78 23.84
C SER A 204 -11.58 -28.81 25.02
N THR A 205 -11.99 -27.57 24.78
CA THR A 205 -12.17 -26.53 25.81
C THR A 205 -13.64 -26.31 26.10
N ARG A 206 -13.93 -25.80 27.30
CA ARG A 206 -15.26 -25.33 27.68
C ARG A 206 -15.17 -23.89 28.14
N LEU A 207 -16.06 -23.05 27.62
CA LEU A 207 -16.29 -21.72 28.13
C LEU A 207 -17.49 -21.78 29.07
N GLU A 208 -17.31 -21.32 30.30
CA GLU A 208 -18.34 -21.17 31.32
C GLU A 208 -18.58 -19.68 31.55
N VAL A 209 -19.67 -19.14 30.99
CA VAL A 209 -20.06 -17.73 31.18
C VAL A 209 -20.99 -17.66 32.38
N ILE A 210 -20.63 -16.89 33.41
CA ILE A 210 -21.41 -16.75 34.64
C ILE A 210 -21.86 -15.30 34.78
N VAL A 211 -23.17 -15.07 34.87
CA VAL A 211 -23.75 -13.75 35.15
C VAL A 211 -24.25 -13.72 36.59
N SER A 212 -23.79 -12.76 37.39
CA SER A 212 -24.20 -12.58 38.79
C SER A 212 -25.11 -11.37 38.94
N PHE A 213 -26.20 -11.51 39.70
CA PHE A 213 -27.21 -10.48 39.84
C PHE A 213 -27.82 -10.37 41.25
N GLY A 214 -28.20 -9.14 41.61
CA GLY A 214 -28.86 -8.79 42.86
C GLY A 214 -30.40 -8.89 42.79
N ASN A 215 -31.06 -8.52 43.89
CA ASN A 215 -32.52 -8.58 44.09
C ASN A 215 -33.13 -9.99 43.91
N ALA A 216 -32.34 -11.06 44.03
CA ALA A 216 -32.69 -12.39 43.57
C ALA A 216 -33.66 -13.18 44.48
N GLY A 217 -34.19 -12.55 45.54
CA GLY A 217 -35.05 -13.17 46.55
C GLY A 217 -34.32 -14.22 47.40
N ALA A 218 -35.00 -14.78 48.41
CA ALA A 218 -34.45 -15.87 49.22
C ALA A 218 -34.85 -17.23 48.63
N ARG A 219 -33.88 -17.98 48.09
CA ARG A 219 -34.09 -19.29 47.45
C ARG A 219 -33.13 -20.34 48.01
N GLY A 220 -33.63 -21.55 48.28
CA GLY A 220 -32.84 -22.73 48.64
C GLY A 220 -32.70 -23.75 47.50
N GLY A 221 -31.85 -24.75 47.68
CA GLY A 221 -31.63 -25.84 46.73
C GLY A 221 -30.66 -25.49 45.58
N SER A 222 -30.87 -26.08 44.40
CA SER A 222 -30.05 -25.77 43.22
C SER A 222 -30.27 -24.31 42.78
N GLY A 223 -29.17 -23.57 42.59
CA GLY A 223 -29.21 -22.13 42.33
C GLY A 223 -29.67 -21.29 43.54
N ALA A 224 -29.36 -21.74 44.77
CA ALA A 224 -29.64 -21.01 46.00
C ALA A 224 -29.07 -19.58 46.03
N THR A 225 -29.69 -18.74 46.85
CA THR A 225 -29.29 -17.35 47.05
C THR A 225 -28.08 -17.26 48.00
N ALA A 226 -27.03 -16.55 47.58
CA ALA A 226 -25.99 -16.06 48.48
C ALA A 226 -26.46 -14.79 49.19
N LYS A 227 -26.18 -14.68 50.49
CA LYS A 227 -26.47 -13.48 51.29
C LYS A 227 -25.25 -12.57 51.31
N ASN A 228 -25.49 -11.27 51.19
CA ASN A 228 -24.51 -10.20 51.39
C ASN A 228 -23.21 -10.44 50.60
N MET A 229 -23.31 -10.49 49.27
CA MET A 229 -22.19 -10.76 48.37
C MET A 229 -22.00 -9.60 47.40
N ASP A 230 -20.94 -8.82 47.61
CA ASP A 230 -20.41 -7.83 46.66
C ASP A 230 -20.13 -8.51 45.32
N ILE A 231 -20.97 -8.20 44.33
CA ILE A 231 -20.88 -8.67 42.94
C ILE A 231 -20.55 -7.53 41.98
N ASN A 232 -20.86 -6.28 42.32
CA ASN A 232 -20.54 -5.13 41.48
C ASN A 232 -19.05 -4.72 41.57
N GLY A 233 -18.31 -5.19 42.58
CA GLY A 233 -16.87 -4.97 42.75
C GLY A 233 -16.50 -3.65 43.42
N ASN A 234 -17.44 -2.95 44.07
CA ASN A 234 -17.16 -1.68 44.77
C ASN A 234 -16.60 -1.87 46.19
N GLY A 235 -16.56 -3.11 46.71
CA GLY A 235 -16.03 -3.45 48.04
C GLY A 235 -17.01 -3.25 49.20
N VAL A 236 -18.27 -2.88 48.93
CA VAL A 236 -19.37 -2.70 49.88
C VAL A 236 -20.46 -3.72 49.57
N ILE A 237 -21.35 -4.02 50.52
CA ILE A 237 -22.56 -4.80 50.24
C ILE A 237 -23.70 -3.84 50.00
N ASP A 238 -24.13 -3.71 48.75
CA ASP A 238 -25.27 -2.87 48.40
C ASP A 238 -26.63 -3.53 48.74
N ARG A 239 -27.69 -2.72 48.72
CA ARG A 239 -29.05 -3.16 49.11
C ARG A 239 -29.55 -4.31 48.24
N ASP A 240 -29.27 -4.28 46.94
CA ASP A 240 -29.62 -5.32 45.98
C ASP A 240 -28.76 -6.59 46.16
N GLU A 241 -27.55 -6.46 46.72
CA GLU A 241 -26.61 -7.55 46.97
C GLU A 241 -26.87 -8.32 48.27
N ALA A 242 -27.89 -7.92 49.04
CA ALA A 242 -28.40 -8.69 50.18
C ALA A 242 -28.92 -10.08 49.77
N ASN A 243 -29.32 -10.26 48.51
CA ASN A 243 -29.76 -11.53 47.93
C ASN A 243 -29.22 -11.67 46.49
N VAL A 244 -28.10 -12.37 46.35
CA VAL A 244 -27.43 -12.60 45.07
C VAL A 244 -27.68 -14.00 44.54
N ARG A 245 -27.88 -14.12 43.23
CA ARG A 245 -27.79 -15.40 42.51
C ARG A 245 -26.85 -15.23 41.31
N SER A 246 -26.22 -16.32 40.91
CA SER A 246 -25.43 -16.39 39.67
C SER A 246 -26.01 -17.48 38.77
N VAL A 247 -25.97 -17.27 37.46
CA VAL A 247 -26.46 -18.22 36.45
C VAL A 247 -25.35 -18.52 35.43
N PRO A 248 -25.05 -19.80 35.14
CA PRO A 248 -24.03 -20.19 34.18
C PRO A 248 -24.61 -20.63 32.82
N SER A 249 -23.92 -20.26 31.74
CA SER A 249 -24.01 -20.89 30.42
C SER A 249 -22.70 -21.62 30.13
N ARG A 250 -22.76 -22.76 29.42
CA ARG A 250 -21.60 -23.65 29.22
C ARG A 250 -21.56 -24.22 27.82
N ILE A 251 -20.57 -23.84 27.03
CA ILE A 251 -20.40 -24.31 25.65
C ILE A 251 -19.03 -24.99 25.53
N THR A 252 -19.01 -26.17 24.91
CA THR A 252 -17.80 -26.96 24.67
C THR A 252 -17.55 -27.02 23.17
N LYS A 253 -16.37 -26.60 22.71
CA LYS A 253 -15.90 -26.81 21.33
C LYS A 253 -14.44 -27.26 21.34
N ALA A 254 -13.96 -27.76 20.20
CA ALA A 254 -12.53 -28.04 20.00
C ALA A 254 -11.82 -26.79 19.48
N ILE A 255 -10.58 -26.57 19.89
CA ILE A 255 -9.75 -25.48 19.36
C ILE A 255 -9.49 -25.70 17.86
N PRO A 256 -9.75 -24.71 16.98
CA PRO A 256 -9.48 -24.83 15.55
C PRO A 256 -7.97 -24.83 15.23
N ALA A 257 -7.64 -25.01 13.95
CA ALA A 257 -6.28 -24.80 13.46
C ALA A 257 -5.80 -23.38 13.81
N LEU A 258 -4.49 -23.23 14.00
CA LEU A 258 -3.88 -21.92 14.17
C LEU A 258 -3.93 -21.18 12.82
N GLU A 259 -4.58 -20.04 12.78
CA GLU A 259 -4.59 -19.13 11.66
C GLU A 259 -3.43 -18.14 11.80
N GLU A 260 -2.40 -18.29 10.96
CA GLU A 260 -1.21 -17.44 11.00
C GLU A 260 -1.47 -16.16 10.18
N CYS A 261 -2.20 -15.20 10.76
CA CYS A 261 -2.61 -13.97 10.10
C CYS A 261 -1.38 -13.21 9.55
N ASN A 262 -1.48 -12.77 8.31
CA ASN A 262 -0.41 -12.04 7.61
C ASN A 262 0.94 -12.80 7.56
N LYS A 263 0.97 -14.13 7.73
CA LYS A 263 2.19 -14.95 7.53
C LYS A 263 2.84 -14.71 6.17
N THR A 264 1.97 -14.55 5.17
CA THR A 264 2.27 -14.06 3.83
C THR A 264 1.34 -12.89 3.52
N VAL A 265 1.82 -11.97 2.69
CA VAL A 265 1.10 -10.80 2.18
C VAL A 265 1.32 -10.68 0.68
N THR A 266 0.40 -10.07 -0.04
CA THR A 266 0.52 -9.82 -1.48
C THR A 266 0.98 -8.38 -1.70
N LEU A 267 2.13 -8.20 -2.34
CA LEU A 267 2.62 -6.91 -2.81
C LEU A 267 2.08 -6.66 -4.22
N THR A 268 1.49 -5.49 -4.45
CA THR A 268 1.10 -5.00 -5.78
C THR A 268 1.70 -3.62 -6.02
N ASP A 269 1.96 -3.30 -7.29
CA ASP A 269 2.48 -2.01 -7.75
C ASP A 269 1.70 -1.64 -9.03
N PRO A 270 0.49 -1.05 -8.91
CA PRO A 270 -0.30 -0.65 -10.07
C PRO A 270 0.40 0.38 -10.95
N SER A 271 -0.14 0.56 -12.16
CA SER A 271 0.37 1.49 -13.17
C SER A 271 0.65 2.90 -12.61
N LEU A 272 1.74 3.51 -13.07
CA LEU A 272 2.16 4.86 -12.71
C LEU A 272 1.04 5.90 -12.90
N GLU A 273 0.85 6.77 -11.92
CA GLU A 273 -0.01 7.95 -12.03
C GLU A 273 0.79 9.12 -12.60
N VAL A 274 0.28 9.76 -13.64
CA VAL A 274 0.98 10.81 -14.39
C VAL A 274 0.10 12.05 -14.50
N THR A 275 0.69 13.21 -14.24
CA THR A 275 -0.01 14.51 -14.26
C THR A 275 0.68 15.49 -15.21
N GLY A 276 -0.03 16.54 -15.62
CA GLY A 276 0.50 17.55 -16.54
C GLY A 276 0.68 17.02 -17.98
N THR A 277 1.78 17.38 -18.62
CA THR A 277 2.17 16.84 -19.94
C THR A 277 3.25 15.77 -19.84
N ALA A 278 3.54 15.29 -18.62
CA ALA A 278 4.52 14.23 -18.41
C ALA A 278 4.04 12.91 -19.02
N SER A 279 5.00 12.01 -19.23
CA SER A 279 4.78 10.63 -19.67
C SER A 279 5.83 9.71 -19.07
N ALA A 280 5.51 8.42 -19.02
CA ALA A 280 6.41 7.37 -18.61
C ALA A 280 6.46 6.29 -19.71
N SER A 281 7.64 5.74 -19.93
CA SER A 281 7.92 4.71 -20.93
C SER A 281 8.92 3.68 -20.40
N ASN A 282 9.09 2.57 -21.11
CA ASN A 282 10.01 1.48 -20.73
C ASN A 282 9.81 0.99 -19.28
N VAL A 283 8.55 0.99 -18.81
CA VAL A 283 8.21 0.62 -17.43
C VAL A 283 8.54 -0.85 -17.20
N ALA A 284 9.44 -1.12 -16.26
CA ALA A 284 9.82 -2.46 -15.83
C ALA A 284 9.57 -2.60 -14.33
N SER A 285 8.98 -3.72 -13.91
CA SER A 285 8.66 -4.01 -12.51
C SER A 285 9.04 -5.43 -12.16
N THR A 286 9.65 -5.62 -10.98
CA THR A 286 9.92 -6.95 -10.42
C THR A 286 8.74 -7.52 -9.62
N ILE A 287 7.64 -6.78 -9.50
CA ILE A 287 6.47 -7.11 -8.66
C ILE A 287 5.36 -7.79 -9.48
N GLY A 288 5.08 -7.27 -10.68
CA GLY A 288 3.98 -7.75 -11.53
C GLY A 288 2.60 -7.56 -10.90
N ASP A 289 1.62 -8.37 -11.35
CA ASP A 289 0.20 -8.22 -11.00
C ASP A 289 -0.18 -8.72 -9.59
N GLY A 290 0.81 -9.05 -8.75
CA GLY A 290 0.59 -9.52 -7.38
C GLY A 290 1.61 -10.57 -6.94
N LEU A 291 2.58 -10.16 -6.11
CA LEU A 291 3.64 -11.03 -5.62
C LEU A 291 3.39 -11.44 -4.17
N VAL A 292 3.35 -12.75 -3.89
CA VAL A 292 3.25 -13.27 -2.52
C VAL A 292 4.60 -13.17 -1.82
N VAL A 293 4.65 -12.37 -0.75
CA VAL A 293 5.84 -12.10 0.07
C VAL A 293 5.71 -12.80 1.42
N SER A 294 6.79 -13.44 1.88
CA SER A 294 6.83 -14.23 3.13
C SER A 294 8.01 -13.89 4.06
N ALA A 295 8.93 -13.02 3.61
CA ALA A 295 10.10 -12.50 4.32
C ALA A 295 10.33 -11.03 3.96
N SER A 296 11.22 -10.34 4.68
CA SER A 296 11.64 -8.99 4.27
C SER A 296 12.36 -9.04 2.92
N SER A 297 11.95 -8.17 1.99
CA SER A 297 12.41 -8.18 0.60
C SER A 297 12.47 -6.76 0.05
N ILE A 298 13.33 -6.57 -0.97
CA ILE A 298 13.45 -5.33 -1.73
C ILE A 298 13.09 -5.64 -3.19
N TYR A 299 12.29 -4.77 -3.79
CA TYR A 299 11.84 -4.85 -5.17
C TYR A 299 12.09 -3.51 -5.87
N THR A 300 12.18 -3.53 -7.19
CA THR A 300 12.39 -2.32 -7.99
C THR A 300 11.33 -2.19 -9.08
N VAL A 301 10.98 -0.94 -9.34
CA VAL A 301 10.21 -0.52 -10.51
C VAL A 301 10.93 0.64 -11.14
N SER A 302 11.20 0.58 -12.45
CA SER A 302 11.91 1.62 -13.19
C SER A 302 11.12 2.10 -14.38
N ALA A 303 11.31 3.36 -14.77
CA ALA A 303 10.71 3.93 -15.97
C ALA A 303 11.56 5.10 -16.51
N ASP A 304 11.48 5.31 -17.82
CA ASP A 304 12.01 6.50 -18.48
C ASP A 304 10.91 7.57 -18.54
N LEU A 305 11.16 8.71 -17.91
CA LEU A 305 10.22 9.81 -17.79
C LEU A 305 10.54 10.93 -18.79
N ALA A 306 9.50 11.57 -19.30
CA ALA A 306 9.58 12.83 -20.03
C ALA A 306 8.51 13.80 -19.51
N GLY A 307 8.79 15.10 -19.46
CA GLY A 307 7.87 16.10 -18.92
C GLY A 307 6.95 16.75 -19.95
N GLY A 308 7.27 16.63 -21.24
CA GLY A 308 6.52 17.28 -22.31
C GLY A 308 6.57 18.81 -22.24
N ALA A 309 5.58 19.48 -22.83
CA ALA A 309 5.57 20.93 -23.03
C ALA A 309 5.43 21.79 -21.77
N SER A 310 4.96 21.22 -20.65
CA SER A 310 4.67 21.95 -19.41
C SER A 310 5.16 21.22 -18.14
N GLY A 311 5.84 20.09 -18.29
CA GLY A 311 6.26 19.25 -17.17
C GLY A 311 5.09 18.50 -16.54
N GLY A 312 5.35 17.93 -15.36
CA GLY A 312 4.36 17.20 -14.58
C GLY A 312 4.98 16.45 -13.41
N LYS A 313 4.17 15.64 -12.74
CA LYS A 313 4.60 14.73 -11.68
C LYS A 313 4.22 13.30 -12.06
N VAL A 314 5.15 12.37 -11.87
CA VAL A 314 4.93 10.93 -12.03
C VAL A 314 5.04 10.27 -10.66
N CYS A 315 3.94 9.67 -10.19
CA CYS A 315 3.85 8.97 -8.93
C CYS A 315 3.78 7.47 -9.15
N ASN A 316 4.50 6.71 -8.33
CA ASN A 316 4.32 5.27 -8.22
C ASN A 316 3.84 4.93 -6.80
N THR A 317 2.75 4.16 -6.71
CA THR A 317 2.22 3.59 -5.46
C THR A 317 2.39 2.07 -5.44
N ALA A 318 2.90 1.54 -4.32
CA ALA A 318 2.80 0.12 -3.97
C ALA A 318 1.76 -0.09 -2.86
N PHE A 319 1.10 -1.25 -2.88
CA PHE A 319 0.19 -1.73 -1.83
C PHE A 319 0.64 -3.09 -1.29
N LEU A 320 0.48 -3.32 0.02
CA LEU A 320 0.80 -4.59 0.68
C LEU A 320 -0.43 -5.09 1.44
N ASP A 321 -1.03 -6.16 0.92
CA ASP A 321 -2.34 -6.66 1.34
C ASP A 321 -2.28 -8.05 1.98
N GLY A 322 -2.97 -8.20 3.09
CA GLY A 322 -3.12 -9.46 3.81
C GLY A 322 -4.50 -10.11 3.62
N ALA A 323 -4.59 -11.41 3.87
CA ALA A 323 -5.87 -12.11 3.86
C ALA A 323 -6.72 -11.72 5.09
N ASN A 324 -7.98 -11.38 4.84
CA ASN A 324 -9.00 -11.19 5.88
C ASN A 324 -9.75 -12.50 6.13
N SER A 325 -10.11 -12.76 7.38
CA SER A 325 -11.01 -13.86 7.76
C SER A 325 -11.97 -13.44 8.88
N GLN A 326 -13.07 -14.16 9.02
CA GLN A 326 -14.15 -13.79 9.92
C GLN A 326 -14.82 -15.02 10.54
N MET A 327 -15.34 -14.86 11.76
CA MET A 327 -16.16 -15.85 12.45
C MET A 327 -17.62 -15.38 12.49
N GLY A 328 -18.56 -16.26 12.13
CA GLY A 328 -19.99 -16.01 12.26
C GLY A 328 -20.57 -16.63 13.53
N ILE A 329 -21.04 -15.80 14.47
CA ILE A 329 -21.80 -16.21 15.66
C ILE A 329 -23.28 -16.27 15.31
N ILE A 330 -23.96 -17.37 15.64
CA ILE A 330 -25.43 -17.42 15.51
C ILE A 330 -26.07 -16.63 16.66
N ILE A 331 -26.75 -15.52 16.32
CA ILE A 331 -27.46 -14.65 17.28
C ILE A 331 -28.97 -14.89 17.31
N GLY A 332 -29.48 -15.77 16.44
CA GLY A 332 -30.90 -16.11 16.37
C GLY A 332 -31.23 -16.95 15.13
N TYR A 333 -32.52 -17.18 14.92
CA TYR A 333 -33.05 -17.85 13.73
C TYR A 333 -34.22 -17.05 13.17
N THR A 334 -34.27 -16.91 11.85
CA THR A 334 -35.43 -16.37 11.13
C THR A 334 -36.19 -17.49 10.44
N THR A 335 -37.48 -17.28 10.21
CA THR A 335 -38.38 -18.27 9.61
C THR A 335 -38.60 -17.92 8.15
N VAL A 336 -38.21 -18.83 7.25
CA VAL A 336 -38.41 -18.69 5.81
C VAL A 336 -39.42 -19.74 5.34
N THR A 337 -40.41 -19.29 4.56
CA THR A 337 -41.31 -20.19 3.82
C THR A 337 -40.70 -20.46 2.45
N ASN A 338 -40.42 -21.72 2.15
CA ASN A 338 -39.86 -22.16 0.88
C ASN A 338 -40.94 -22.19 -0.21
N GLU A 339 -40.53 -22.35 -1.48
CA GLU A 339 -41.45 -22.42 -2.63
C GLU A 339 -42.45 -23.59 -2.55
N ASP A 340 -42.12 -24.66 -1.84
CA ASP A 340 -42.98 -25.82 -1.58
C ASP A 340 -43.92 -25.63 -0.37
N LEU A 341 -44.01 -24.41 0.17
CA LEU A 341 -44.74 -24.03 1.38
C LEU A 341 -44.23 -24.65 2.69
N THR A 342 -43.09 -25.34 2.68
CA THR A 342 -42.44 -25.77 3.93
C THR A 342 -41.80 -24.60 4.66
N VAL A 343 -41.68 -24.73 5.98
CA VAL A 343 -41.17 -23.67 6.86
C VAL A 343 -39.82 -24.09 7.43
N THR A 344 -38.76 -23.35 7.08
CA THR A 344 -37.38 -23.62 7.53
C THR A 344 -36.87 -22.49 8.43
N GLN A 345 -36.18 -22.86 9.50
CA GLN A 345 -35.42 -21.91 10.31
C GLN A 345 -34.02 -21.72 9.73
N VAL A 346 -33.66 -20.48 9.42
CA VAL A 346 -32.35 -20.10 8.90
C VAL A 346 -31.60 -19.31 9.98
N PRO A 347 -30.35 -19.67 10.33
CA PRO A 347 -29.58 -18.95 11.33
C PRO A 347 -29.26 -17.52 10.90
N VAL A 348 -29.38 -16.59 11.83
CA VAL A 348 -28.94 -15.19 11.69
C VAL A 348 -27.54 -15.09 12.28
N TYR A 349 -26.57 -14.72 11.45
CA TYR A 349 -25.16 -14.60 11.86
C TYR A 349 -24.78 -13.14 12.15
N ARG A 350 -23.92 -12.95 13.16
CA ARG A 350 -23.09 -11.77 13.32
C ARG A 350 -21.63 -12.15 13.07
N TYR A 351 -20.94 -11.37 12.23
CA TYR A 351 -19.55 -11.62 11.88
C TYR A 351 -18.57 -10.72 12.62
N PHE A 352 -17.43 -11.30 13.03
CA PHE A 352 -16.29 -10.60 13.62
C PHE A 352 -15.00 -10.99 12.93
N PRO A 353 -14.02 -10.09 12.76
CA PRO A 353 -12.74 -10.42 12.16
C PRO A 353 -11.96 -11.42 13.04
N CYS A 354 -11.48 -12.51 12.44
CA CYS A 354 -10.42 -13.33 13.04
C CYS A 354 -9.07 -12.76 12.61
N CYS A 355 -8.67 -12.97 11.35
CA CYS A 355 -7.56 -12.22 10.76
C CYS A 355 -8.05 -10.91 10.14
N VAL A 356 -7.39 -9.81 10.53
CA VAL A 356 -7.42 -8.55 9.79
C VAL A 356 -6.17 -8.54 8.92
N GLY A 357 -6.36 -8.46 7.61
CA GLY A 357 -5.27 -8.37 6.65
C GLY A 357 -4.48 -7.07 6.85
N ALA A 358 -3.18 -7.12 6.63
CA ALA A 358 -2.41 -5.90 6.39
C ALA A 358 -3.04 -5.14 5.22
N HIS A 359 -3.04 -3.81 5.26
CA HIS A 359 -3.47 -2.96 4.16
C HIS A 359 -2.63 -1.69 4.19
N LEU A 360 -1.43 -1.77 3.62
CA LEU A 360 -0.44 -0.69 3.64
C LEU A 360 -0.30 -0.08 2.25
N LYS A 361 -0.19 1.25 2.19
CA LYS A 361 0.14 2.01 0.97
C LYS A 361 1.50 2.68 1.16
N ALA A 362 2.37 2.65 0.15
CA ALA A 362 3.57 3.48 0.08
C ALA A 362 3.69 4.10 -1.31
N GLU A 363 3.88 5.41 -1.38
CA GLU A 363 3.90 6.19 -2.61
C GLU A 363 5.17 7.03 -2.68
N SER A 364 5.74 7.18 -3.87
CA SER A 364 6.87 8.08 -4.12
C SER A 364 6.75 8.67 -5.52
N CYS A 365 6.96 9.98 -5.62
CA CYS A 365 6.74 10.74 -6.84
C CYS A 365 8.00 11.48 -7.28
N VAL A 366 8.13 11.69 -8.59
CA VAL A 366 9.19 12.46 -9.23
C VAL A 366 8.59 13.62 -10.00
N ASP A 367 9.16 14.82 -9.82
CA ASP A 367 8.78 16.02 -10.57
C ASP A 367 9.61 16.15 -11.85
N VAL A 368 8.96 16.21 -13.00
CA VAL A 368 9.61 16.27 -14.32
C VAL A 368 9.35 17.64 -14.92
N GLY A 369 10.42 18.39 -15.19
CA GLY A 369 10.34 19.75 -15.72
C GLY A 369 9.73 19.82 -17.12
N ALA A 370 9.34 21.01 -17.56
CA ALA A 370 9.00 21.22 -18.96
C ALA A 370 10.26 21.04 -19.83
N VAL A 371 10.08 20.46 -21.02
CA VAL A 371 11.12 20.38 -22.03
C VAL A 371 11.31 21.78 -22.63
N VAL A 372 12.34 22.50 -22.19
CA VAL A 372 12.67 23.83 -22.69
C VAL A 372 13.36 23.69 -24.06
N THR A 373 12.62 23.96 -25.13
CA THR A 373 13.19 24.09 -26.48
C THR A 373 13.58 25.55 -26.73
N ASP A 374 14.74 25.78 -27.37
CA ASP A 374 15.01 27.07 -28.00
C ASP A 374 14.16 27.16 -29.27
N THR A 375 12.98 27.76 -29.15
CA THR A 375 12.01 27.91 -30.24
C THR A 375 12.43 28.91 -31.31
N ASP A 376 13.51 29.67 -31.08
CA ASP A 376 13.91 30.75 -31.98
C ASP A 376 14.86 30.28 -33.09
N ILE A 377 15.44 29.08 -32.97
CA ILE A 377 16.26 28.43 -33.99
C ILE A 377 15.36 27.74 -35.02
N LYS A 378 15.42 28.22 -36.26
CA LYS A 378 14.56 27.77 -37.38
C LYS A 378 15.37 27.45 -38.65
N PRO A 379 14.82 26.72 -39.62
CA PRO A 379 15.47 26.48 -40.91
C PRO A 379 15.97 27.78 -41.55
N GLY A 380 17.20 27.77 -42.05
CA GLY A 380 17.91 28.93 -42.58
C GLY A 380 18.73 29.74 -41.56
N ASP A 381 18.59 29.50 -40.25
CA ASP A 381 19.45 30.16 -39.25
C ASP A 381 20.90 29.63 -39.30
N PHE A 382 21.07 28.33 -39.51
CA PHE A 382 22.38 27.68 -39.62
C PHE A 382 22.37 26.65 -40.74
N THR A 383 23.54 26.31 -41.26
CA THR A 383 23.74 25.29 -42.29
C THR A 383 24.82 24.33 -41.84
N GLY A 384 24.48 23.05 -41.72
CA GLY A 384 25.42 21.94 -41.62
C GLY A 384 25.26 21.01 -42.81
N PHE A 385 26.24 20.14 -43.01
CA PHE A 385 26.15 19.03 -43.95
C PHE A 385 26.76 17.77 -43.33
N THR A 386 26.17 16.62 -43.62
CA THR A 386 26.75 15.32 -43.29
C THR A 386 28.09 15.09 -43.98
N GLN A 387 28.90 14.15 -43.46
CA GLN A 387 30.11 13.70 -44.15
C GLN A 387 29.84 13.15 -45.56
N GLY A 388 28.67 12.55 -45.79
CA GLY A 388 28.24 12.11 -47.12
C GLY A 388 27.94 13.27 -48.07
N GLY A 389 27.38 14.37 -47.55
CA GLY A 389 27.17 15.62 -48.30
C GLY A 389 28.47 16.24 -48.76
N TRP A 390 29.44 16.39 -47.85
CA TRP A 390 30.79 16.92 -48.17
C TRP A 390 31.60 16.00 -49.09
N GLY A 391 31.44 14.68 -48.96
CA GLY A 391 32.07 13.67 -49.82
C GLY A 391 31.39 13.45 -51.18
N ALA A 392 30.24 14.08 -51.44
CA ALA A 392 29.51 13.86 -52.68
C ALA A 392 30.30 14.37 -53.92
N THR A 393 30.22 13.62 -55.03
CA THR A 393 30.72 14.09 -56.33
C THR A 393 30.07 15.44 -56.68
N PRO A 394 30.85 16.48 -57.03
CA PRO A 394 30.31 17.79 -57.38
C PRO A 394 29.25 17.71 -58.49
N ASN A 395 28.02 18.13 -58.18
CA ASN A 395 26.91 18.16 -59.12
C ASN A 395 25.88 19.22 -58.72
N GLY A 396 25.53 20.11 -59.65
CA GLY A 396 24.65 21.24 -59.36
C GLY A 396 25.15 22.03 -58.15
N ASN A 397 24.25 22.32 -57.21
CA ASN A 397 24.54 23.08 -55.99
C ASN A 397 24.75 22.18 -54.75
N ASN A 398 25.15 20.91 -54.92
CA ASN A 398 25.38 20.01 -53.78
C ASN A 398 26.60 20.44 -52.92
N PRO A 399 26.77 19.91 -51.70
CA PRO A 399 27.83 20.38 -50.80
C PRO A 399 29.24 20.04 -51.32
N GLY A 400 29.36 18.98 -52.13
CA GLY A 400 30.56 18.69 -52.93
C GLY A 400 30.95 19.82 -53.88
N THR A 401 30.00 20.40 -54.62
CA THR A 401 30.27 21.60 -55.44
C THR A 401 30.67 22.79 -54.57
N VAL A 402 29.98 23.02 -53.45
CA VAL A 402 30.31 24.12 -52.51
C VAL A 402 31.75 23.98 -51.98
N LEU A 403 32.16 22.77 -51.61
CA LEU A 403 33.51 22.43 -51.20
C LEU A 403 34.52 22.77 -52.29
N HIS A 404 34.36 22.22 -53.50
CA HIS A 404 35.32 22.40 -54.60
C HIS A 404 35.47 23.86 -55.02
N ASN A 405 34.38 24.62 -55.04
CA ASN A 405 34.41 26.03 -55.44
C ASN A 405 35.11 26.95 -54.41
N ASN A 406 35.11 26.60 -53.12
CA ASN A 406 35.55 27.50 -52.05
C ASN A 406 36.74 26.98 -51.23
N PHE A 407 37.20 25.73 -51.44
CA PHE A 407 38.25 25.11 -50.61
C PHE A 407 39.52 25.94 -50.53
N ALA A 408 40.03 26.46 -51.65
CA ALA A 408 41.25 27.28 -51.65
C ALA A 408 41.09 28.62 -50.90
N THR A 409 39.87 29.13 -50.80
CA THR A 409 39.55 30.37 -50.07
C THR A 409 39.42 30.12 -48.57
N VAL A 410 38.73 29.04 -48.16
CA VAL A 410 38.53 28.69 -46.75
C VAL A 410 39.78 28.03 -46.14
N PHE A 411 40.52 27.27 -46.95
CA PHE A 411 41.69 26.47 -46.55
C PHE A 411 42.88 26.67 -47.51
N PRO A 412 43.48 27.89 -47.55
CA PRO A 412 44.59 28.20 -48.46
C PRO A 412 45.86 27.37 -48.24
N SER A 413 46.01 26.75 -47.06
CA SER A 413 47.12 25.84 -46.70
C SER A 413 46.69 24.37 -46.62
N GLY A 414 45.50 24.03 -47.12
CA GLY A 414 44.80 22.77 -46.85
C GLY A 414 44.04 22.77 -45.52
N VAL A 415 43.21 21.76 -45.32
CA VAL A 415 42.52 21.48 -44.05
C VAL A 415 43.24 20.36 -43.31
N GLU A 416 43.36 20.48 -42.00
CA GLU A 416 44.01 19.50 -41.14
C GLU A 416 43.11 19.21 -39.93
N ILE A 417 43.02 17.94 -39.54
CA ILE A 417 42.26 17.45 -38.38
C ILE A 417 43.13 16.51 -37.55
N GLY A 418 42.92 16.48 -36.23
CA GLY A 418 43.84 15.84 -35.29
C GLY A 418 44.76 16.86 -34.62
N VAL A 419 45.91 16.43 -34.11
CA VAL A 419 46.85 17.29 -33.36
C VAL A 419 48.27 17.18 -33.90
N GLY A 420 48.54 17.80 -35.06
CA GLY A 420 49.86 17.75 -35.69
C GLY A 420 50.99 18.16 -34.75
N GLY A 421 51.99 17.28 -34.58
CA GLY A 421 53.19 17.52 -33.78
C GLY A 421 53.09 17.29 -32.27
N ALA A 422 51.88 17.09 -31.72
CA ALA A 422 51.66 16.66 -30.32
C ALA A 422 50.85 15.36 -30.21
N GLY A 423 50.30 14.89 -31.33
CA GLY A 423 49.64 13.61 -31.56
C GLY A 423 49.70 13.32 -33.07
N PHE A 424 48.71 12.63 -33.59
CA PHE A 424 48.58 12.35 -35.03
C PHE A 424 47.54 13.26 -35.71
N SER A 425 47.68 13.44 -37.03
CA SER A 425 46.80 14.27 -37.85
C SER A 425 46.50 13.70 -39.24
N ILE A 426 45.43 14.18 -39.88
CA ILE A 426 45.22 14.04 -41.33
C ILE A 426 45.21 15.42 -41.97
N LYS A 427 46.06 15.64 -42.97
CA LYS A 427 46.09 16.84 -43.80
C LYS A 427 45.55 16.57 -45.21
N PHE A 428 44.58 17.36 -45.65
CA PHE A 428 44.04 17.37 -47.00
C PHE A 428 44.45 18.65 -47.72
N THR A 429 45.15 18.52 -48.85
CA THR A 429 45.69 19.66 -49.62
C THR A 429 44.75 20.16 -50.71
N SER A 430 43.60 19.50 -50.94
CA SER A 430 42.61 19.91 -51.95
C SER A 430 41.21 19.38 -51.63
N ALA A 431 40.19 20.00 -52.23
CA ALA A 431 38.82 19.50 -52.20
C ALA A 431 38.69 18.07 -52.75
N ALA A 432 39.45 17.74 -53.80
CA ALA A 432 39.47 16.40 -54.38
C ALA A 432 40.00 15.34 -53.40
N ALA A 433 40.98 15.69 -52.54
CA ALA A 433 41.45 14.79 -51.50
C ALA A 433 40.40 14.57 -50.39
N VAL A 434 39.61 15.59 -50.04
CA VAL A 434 38.47 15.47 -49.13
C VAL A 434 37.37 14.58 -49.74
N THR A 435 37.01 14.78 -51.01
CA THR A 435 36.04 13.92 -51.74
C THR A 435 36.54 12.49 -51.88
N ALA A 436 37.85 12.24 -51.98
CA ALA A 436 38.42 10.90 -52.04
C ALA A 436 38.46 10.18 -50.67
N PHE A 437 38.24 10.92 -49.57
CA PHE A 437 38.23 10.40 -48.20
C PHE A 437 36.82 10.28 -47.62
N LEU A 438 35.90 11.20 -47.95
CA LEU A 438 34.54 11.19 -47.40
C LEU A 438 33.54 10.45 -48.32
N PRO A 439 32.57 9.72 -47.75
CA PRO A 439 32.40 9.41 -46.33
C PRO A 439 33.31 8.27 -45.84
N GLN A 440 33.59 8.23 -44.53
CA GLN A 440 34.23 7.10 -43.86
C GLN A 440 33.20 6.25 -43.10
N GLY A 441 33.52 4.97 -42.90
CA GLY A 441 32.73 4.03 -42.12
C GLY A 441 33.61 3.17 -41.19
N GLY A 442 33.02 2.13 -40.60
CA GLY A 442 33.71 1.25 -39.63
C GLY A 442 33.76 1.83 -38.22
N THR A 443 34.48 1.16 -37.32
CA THR A 443 34.52 1.48 -35.89
C THR A 443 35.14 2.87 -35.62
N PRO A 444 34.50 3.72 -34.78
CA PRO A 444 35.10 4.95 -34.28
C PRO A 444 36.41 4.68 -33.52
N ALA A 445 37.52 5.30 -33.92
CA ALA A 445 38.82 5.13 -33.27
C ALA A 445 39.72 6.37 -33.42
N ALA A 446 40.89 6.35 -32.79
CA ALA A 446 41.93 7.38 -32.96
C ALA A 446 42.84 7.09 -34.16
N LEU A 447 43.60 8.10 -34.57
CA LEU A 447 44.69 7.98 -35.53
C LEU A 447 45.89 7.22 -34.93
N THR A 448 46.62 6.48 -35.76
CA THR A 448 47.86 5.77 -35.38
C THR A 448 49.09 6.24 -36.15
N ALA A 449 48.94 7.21 -37.05
CA ALA A 449 49.99 7.81 -37.86
C ALA A 449 49.51 9.16 -38.43
N ASP A 450 50.45 10.05 -38.77
CA ASP A 450 50.16 11.23 -39.59
C ASP A 450 49.91 10.83 -41.04
N LEU A 451 48.88 11.42 -41.66
CA LEU A 451 48.45 11.10 -43.02
C LEU A 451 48.30 12.36 -43.88
N VAL A 452 48.69 12.29 -45.15
CA VAL A 452 48.50 13.37 -46.13
C VAL A 452 47.71 12.83 -47.32
N ASN A 453 46.55 13.44 -47.59
CA ASN A 453 45.59 13.03 -48.62
C ASN A 453 45.24 11.52 -48.62
N PRO A 454 44.96 10.87 -47.47
CA PRO A 454 44.55 9.48 -47.45
C PRO A 454 43.14 9.28 -48.04
N THR A 455 42.83 8.07 -48.47
CA THR A 455 41.46 7.64 -48.83
C THR A 455 40.76 6.87 -47.70
N SER A 456 41.51 6.43 -46.68
CA SER A 456 40.99 5.83 -45.45
C SER A 456 41.97 6.01 -44.29
N SER A 457 41.51 5.84 -43.05
CA SER A 457 42.36 5.97 -41.84
C SER A 457 42.01 4.96 -40.75
N SER A 458 42.89 4.79 -39.76
CA SER A 458 42.59 3.96 -38.58
C SER A 458 41.41 4.46 -37.75
N ALA A 459 41.04 5.74 -37.90
CA ALA A 459 39.96 6.37 -37.13
C ALA A 459 38.54 6.00 -37.58
N GLY A 460 38.40 5.33 -38.73
CA GLY A 460 37.11 4.92 -39.28
C GLY A 460 36.14 6.08 -39.44
N VAL A 461 34.87 5.85 -39.08
CA VAL A 461 33.78 6.84 -39.18
C VAL A 461 34.08 8.12 -38.39
N PHE A 462 34.84 8.06 -37.28
CA PHE A 462 35.14 9.23 -36.46
C PHE A 462 36.00 10.25 -37.20
N GLY A 463 37.01 9.80 -37.95
CA GLY A 463 37.81 10.68 -38.80
C GLY A 463 36.97 11.37 -39.89
N GLY A 464 35.96 10.69 -40.43
CA GLY A 464 35.01 11.27 -41.38
C GLY A 464 34.08 12.31 -40.75
N GLN A 465 33.52 12.03 -39.58
CA GLN A 465 32.63 12.96 -38.87
C GLN A 465 33.36 14.20 -38.34
N VAL A 466 34.59 14.05 -37.82
CA VAL A 466 35.42 15.19 -37.39
C VAL A 466 35.81 16.07 -38.59
N LEU A 467 36.14 15.49 -39.75
CA LEU A 467 36.38 16.28 -40.96
C LEU A 467 35.14 17.07 -41.37
N ALA A 468 33.97 16.43 -41.39
CA ALA A 468 32.71 17.10 -41.72
C ALA A 468 32.39 18.25 -40.74
N LEU A 469 32.62 18.07 -39.43
CA LEU A 469 32.41 19.13 -38.45
C LEU A 469 33.40 20.29 -38.64
N ARG A 470 34.66 19.97 -38.98
CA ARG A 470 35.68 20.98 -39.33
C ARG A 470 35.27 21.80 -40.55
N LEU A 471 34.73 21.15 -41.58
CA LEU A 471 34.21 21.82 -42.78
C LEU A 471 32.99 22.68 -42.43
N ASN A 472 32.02 22.16 -41.69
CA ASN A 472 30.81 22.88 -41.27
C ASN A 472 31.15 24.16 -40.47
N ALA A 473 32.05 24.06 -39.49
CA ALA A 473 32.51 25.20 -38.71
C ALA A 473 33.25 26.24 -39.57
N ALA A 474 34.22 25.81 -40.38
CA ALA A 474 35.04 26.73 -41.16
C ALA A 474 34.30 27.41 -42.32
N PHE A 475 33.46 26.67 -43.08
CA PHE A 475 32.70 27.24 -44.19
C PHE A 475 31.62 28.22 -43.72
N SER A 476 30.99 27.96 -42.56
CA SER A 476 30.04 28.91 -41.98
C SER A 476 30.74 30.14 -41.39
N GLN A 477 31.92 29.98 -40.77
CA GLN A 477 32.74 31.09 -40.30
C GLN A 477 33.31 31.96 -41.44
N ALA A 478 33.53 31.38 -42.62
CA ALA A 478 33.97 32.09 -43.83
C ALA A 478 32.83 32.76 -44.63
N GLY A 479 31.58 32.70 -44.15
CA GLY A 479 30.43 33.27 -44.85
C GLY A 479 29.90 32.44 -46.02
N VAL A 480 30.52 31.30 -46.36
CA VAL A 480 30.16 30.47 -47.52
C VAL A 480 28.86 29.70 -47.29
N THR A 481 28.66 29.20 -46.08
CA THR A 481 27.46 28.44 -45.67
C THR A 481 26.74 29.09 -44.49
N GLN A 482 27.07 30.34 -44.16
CA GLN A 482 26.52 31.04 -43.01
C GLN A 482 25.01 31.30 -43.20
N GLY A 483 24.22 30.88 -42.22
CA GLY A 483 22.78 31.18 -42.16
C GLY A 483 22.49 32.51 -41.47
N ALA A 484 21.20 32.84 -41.34
CA ALA A 484 20.74 34.08 -40.71
C ALA A 484 21.06 34.18 -39.21
N GLY A 485 21.29 33.05 -38.54
CA GLY A 485 21.69 32.93 -37.13
C GLY A 485 23.20 33.03 -36.90
N GLY A 486 24.02 33.07 -37.95
CA GLY A 486 25.47 33.23 -37.86
C GLY A 486 26.28 31.96 -38.18
N ALA A 487 27.51 31.91 -37.67
CA ALA A 487 28.42 30.79 -37.88
C ALA A 487 28.10 29.62 -36.93
N LEU A 488 28.04 28.39 -37.47
CA LEU A 488 27.65 27.19 -36.73
C LEU A 488 28.59 26.90 -35.55
N GLY A 489 29.88 27.24 -35.68
CA GLY A 489 30.89 27.08 -34.64
C GLY A 489 30.63 27.86 -33.32
N GLY A 490 29.72 28.84 -33.33
CA GLY A 490 29.37 29.66 -32.17
C GLY A 490 28.31 29.06 -31.24
N LEU A 491 27.47 28.15 -31.74
CA LEU A 491 26.40 27.50 -30.96
C LEU A 491 26.96 26.75 -29.75
N LYS A 492 26.27 26.78 -28.62
CA LYS A 492 26.66 26.09 -27.38
C LYS A 492 25.84 24.83 -27.16
N LEU A 493 26.50 23.75 -26.74
CA LEU A 493 25.84 22.55 -26.28
C LEU A 493 25.23 22.77 -24.89
N THR A 494 23.98 22.36 -24.67
CA THR A 494 23.30 22.47 -23.38
C THR A 494 22.38 21.27 -23.11
N GLY A 495 22.07 21.03 -21.84
CA GLY A 495 21.01 20.10 -21.44
C GLY A 495 21.29 18.63 -21.79
N THR A 496 22.52 18.27 -22.12
CA THR A 496 22.92 16.87 -22.29
C THR A 496 23.20 16.18 -20.96
N GLY A 497 23.48 16.95 -19.91
CA GLY A 497 23.88 16.42 -18.60
C GLY A 497 25.31 15.88 -18.58
N THR A 498 26.11 16.19 -19.61
CA THR A 498 27.49 15.68 -19.76
C THR A 498 28.53 16.75 -19.43
N SER A 499 29.79 16.33 -19.27
CA SER A 499 30.94 17.23 -19.03
C SER A 499 31.24 18.22 -20.17
N LEU A 500 30.49 18.16 -21.28
CA LEU A 500 30.65 19.03 -22.45
C LEU A 500 29.56 20.11 -22.57
N ASP A 501 28.55 20.12 -21.69
CA ASP A 501 27.56 21.20 -21.63
C ASP A 501 28.25 22.55 -21.34
N GLY A 502 27.79 23.60 -22.03
CA GLY A 502 28.34 24.96 -22.00
C GLY A 502 29.42 25.24 -23.05
N LEU A 503 30.00 24.21 -23.69
CA LEU A 503 31.00 24.39 -24.74
C LEU A 503 30.39 24.76 -26.09
N THR A 504 31.07 25.63 -26.85
CA THR A 504 30.68 25.94 -28.24
C THR A 504 31.03 24.80 -29.20
N VAL A 505 30.39 24.73 -30.37
CA VAL A 505 30.73 23.74 -31.40
C VAL A 505 32.20 23.82 -31.83
N ASN A 506 32.81 25.01 -31.85
CA ASN A 506 34.25 25.16 -32.07
C ASN A 506 35.10 24.53 -30.95
N GLN A 507 34.66 24.62 -29.68
CA GLN A 507 35.34 23.97 -28.56
C GLN A 507 35.14 22.45 -28.59
N LEU A 508 33.95 21.97 -28.93
CA LEU A 508 33.65 20.54 -29.11
C LEU A 508 34.44 19.93 -30.26
N LEU A 509 34.60 20.66 -31.36
CA LEU A 509 35.47 20.29 -32.48
C LEU A 509 36.93 20.16 -32.02
N ALA A 510 37.45 21.08 -31.20
CA ALA A 510 38.79 20.96 -30.64
C ALA A 510 38.95 19.75 -29.70
N VAL A 511 37.91 19.40 -28.92
CA VAL A 511 37.88 18.16 -28.13
C VAL A 511 37.91 16.92 -29.05
N ALA A 512 37.15 16.94 -30.14
CA ALA A 512 37.10 15.83 -31.09
C ALA A 512 38.40 15.69 -31.91
N GLU A 513 39.03 16.79 -32.32
CA GLU A 513 40.36 16.81 -32.93
C GLU A 513 41.44 16.30 -31.95
N SER A 514 41.37 16.68 -30.67
CA SER A 514 42.25 16.13 -29.62
C SER A 514 42.11 14.61 -29.50
N ALA A 515 40.88 14.10 -29.33
CA ALA A 515 40.62 12.67 -29.23
C ALA A 515 41.01 11.90 -30.50
N LEU A 516 40.78 12.48 -31.69
CA LEU A 516 41.15 11.90 -32.98
C LEU A 516 42.67 11.75 -33.10
N GLY A 517 43.44 12.74 -32.64
CA GLY A 517 44.90 12.71 -32.63
C GLY A 517 45.54 11.82 -31.56
N GLY A 518 44.74 11.11 -30.74
CA GLY A 518 45.22 10.27 -29.65
C GLY A 518 45.38 10.98 -28.30
N GLY A 519 44.85 12.20 -28.16
CA GLY A 519 44.80 12.95 -26.92
C GLY A 519 43.80 12.39 -25.90
N ALA A 520 43.80 12.96 -24.69
CA ALA A 520 42.89 12.55 -23.63
C ALA A 520 41.42 12.83 -23.99
N LEU A 521 40.53 11.89 -23.62
CA LEU A 521 39.09 12.04 -23.70
C LEU A 521 38.54 12.87 -22.53
N PRO A 522 37.41 13.56 -22.70
CA PRO A 522 36.65 14.13 -21.59
C PRO A 522 36.24 13.06 -20.58
N ALA A 523 35.95 13.47 -19.34
CA ALA A 523 35.32 12.59 -18.36
C ALA A 523 34.03 11.99 -18.94
N ASP A 524 33.80 10.70 -18.65
CA ASP A 524 32.62 9.93 -19.06
C ASP A 524 32.40 9.75 -20.58
N TYR A 525 33.37 10.15 -21.42
CA TYR A 525 33.31 9.95 -22.87
C TYR A 525 34.19 8.81 -23.38
N THR A 526 33.64 8.09 -24.37
CA THR A 526 34.39 7.19 -25.27
C THR A 526 34.45 7.82 -26.67
N ILE A 527 35.36 7.35 -27.54
CA ILE A 527 35.39 7.80 -28.95
C ILE A 527 34.06 7.48 -29.66
N ALA A 528 33.36 6.41 -29.28
CA ALA A 528 32.04 6.08 -29.85
C ALA A 528 30.98 7.14 -29.46
N ASN A 529 30.85 7.46 -28.17
CA ASN A 529 29.86 8.46 -27.73
C ASN A 529 30.21 9.87 -28.23
N LEU A 530 31.50 10.18 -28.39
CA LEU A 530 31.96 11.44 -28.98
C LEU A 530 31.69 11.49 -30.49
N ASN A 531 31.86 10.39 -31.21
CA ASN A 531 31.45 10.26 -32.61
C ASN A 531 29.95 10.51 -32.79
N ASP A 532 29.11 9.99 -31.89
CA ASP A 532 27.66 10.17 -31.95
C ASP A 532 27.26 11.63 -31.71
N LEU A 533 27.94 12.33 -30.79
CA LEU A 533 27.77 13.77 -30.61
C LEU A 533 28.19 14.56 -31.86
N VAL A 534 29.36 14.28 -32.44
CA VAL A 534 29.84 14.94 -33.67
C VAL A 534 28.92 14.66 -34.86
N THR A 535 28.36 13.45 -34.96
CA THR A 535 27.36 13.07 -35.97
C THR A 535 26.10 13.94 -35.83
N ARG A 536 25.55 14.06 -34.61
CA ARG A 536 24.40 14.91 -34.31
C ARG A 536 24.65 16.39 -34.62
N LEU A 537 25.87 16.90 -34.36
CA LEU A 537 26.26 18.26 -34.71
C LEU A 537 26.32 18.50 -36.23
N ASN A 538 26.79 17.52 -37.01
CA ASN A 538 26.80 17.60 -38.48
C ASN A 538 25.39 17.56 -39.09
N GLU A 539 24.51 16.74 -38.52
CA GLU A 539 23.13 16.53 -38.98
C GLU A 539 22.13 17.57 -38.44
N ALA A 540 22.51 18.33 -37.40
CA ALA A 540 21.66 19.28 -36.68
C ALA A 540 20.90 20.25 -37.59
N PHE A 541 21.57 20.69 -38.67
CA PHE A 541 21.12 21.72 -39.61
C PHE A 541 21.30 21.32 -41.08
N ASP A 542 21.08 20.03 -41.39
CA ASP A 542 21.44 19.48 -42.70
C ASP A 542 20.82 20.27 -43.87
N ASN A 543 21.69 20.65 -44.81
CA ASN A 543 21.39 21.46 -45.98
C ASN A 543 20.77 22.85 -45.68
N GLY A 544 20.82 23.31 -44.43
CA GLY A 544 20.21 24.56 -43.95
C GLY A 544 18.68 24.57 -43.96
N THR A 545 18.06 23.49 -44.45
CA THR A 545 16.61 23.31 -44.57
C THR A 545 16.02 22.47 -43.43
N VAL A 546 16.86 21.71 -42.72
CA VAL A 546 16.49 20.92 -41.55
C VAL A 546 16.87 21.68 -40.27
N VAL A 547 16.04 21.56 -39.24
CA VAL A 547 16.47 21.73 -37.85
C VAL A 547 16.00 20.48 -37.11
N THR A 548 16.93 19.71 -36.55
CA THR A 548 16.55 18.50 -35.81
C THR A 548 15.97 18.86 -34.44
N LEU A 549 15.09 18.01 -33.90
CA LEU A 549 14.63 18.15 -32.51
C LEU A 549 15.80 18.10 -31.51
N TRP A 550 16.86 17.34 -31.81
CA TRP A 550 18.06 17.35 -30.98
C TRP A 550 18.74 18.73 -30.97
N ALA A 551 18.78 19.43 -32.10
CA ALA A 551 19.33 20.79 -32.18
C ALA A 551 18.54 21.81 -31.35
N THR A 552 17.20 21.79 -31.38
CA THR A 552 16.38 22.73 -30.59
C THR A 552 16.34 22.43 -29.09
N LEU A 553 16.76 21.23 -28.69
CA LEU A 553 16.89 20.82 -27.29
C LEU A 553 18.28 21.08 -26.71
N HIS A 554 19.32 20.98 -27.54
CA HIS A 554 20.70 20.90 -27.08
C HIS A 554 21.64 21.96 -27.65
N LEU A 555 21.19 22.84 -28.55
CA LEU A 555 22.00 23.95 -29.06
C LEU A 555 21.34 25.29 -28.78
N THR A 556 22.10 26.22 -28.19
CA THR A 556 21.69 27.62 -27.96
C THR A 556 22.65 28.60 -28.62
N ARG A 557 22.20 29.83 -28.86
CA ARG A 557 23.05 30.94 -29.35
C ARG A 557 24.06 31.45 -28.30
#